data_AF-A0A0J6SSY5-F1
#
_entry.id   AF-A0A0J6SSY5-F1
#
_cell.length_a   1.000
_cell.length_b   1.000
_cell.length_c   1.000
_cell.angle_alpha   90.00
_cell.angle_beta   90.00
_cell.angle_gamma   90.00
#
_symmetry.space_group_name_H-M   'P 1'
#
loop_
_entity.id
_entity.type
_entity.pdbx_description
1 polymer ?
#
loop_
_entity_poly.entity_id
_entity_poly.type
_entity_poly.pdbx_seq_one_letter_code
_entity_poly.pdbx_strand_id
1 'polypeptide(L)'
;MDQEGMAERTPWEIVLPDESATEDLGRFLAEILRPGDLVALSGGLGGGKTTLARAVIREIVGDPDLEVPSPTFTLVQPYESRNGQAVVHADLYRLRGPDELVELGFDEMTERAIALVEWPDRLPPRHGPTLAIDLSLKPEFGDDARLARLIGGGGLGGRLMRARALRVLLDRTGWGEAERSHMQGDASSRTYERLTNPDGTRAVLMISPPKPDGPPVRDGKPYSAIVHLAESVHAFVAMDRGLRALGLSAPKILGEDLDAGLLILEDLGSEPVVDQNGPRPERYAEAVKVLARLHGTTLPTVLPVAEGRDHVLPPYDREALLFEAELLPEWYAPFVANAPLPPEARAAFVSAWSEALEGLETEARTWTLRDYHSPNLIWLPERDGLERIGLIDFQDAVLGHPAYDVASLLQDARVDASAEFELRLLGLYARERRLRDAEFDMQGFARAYAVLGAQRATKILGIFARLDRRDGKPGYLAHLPRIEGYLARNLAHPALSGVRAWYAQHLPRLCPDA
;
A
#
# COMPACT_ATOMS: atom_id res chain seq x y z
N MET A 1 29.11 -11.51 0.58
CA MET A 1 29.62 -10.34 1.31
C MET A 1 28.54 -9.31 1.17
N ASP A 2 27.63 -9.28 2.14
CA ASP A 2 26.28 -8.76 1.97
C ASP A 2 26.28 -7.25 1.76
N GLN A 3 25.66 -6.82 0.67
CA GLN A 3 25.43 -5.41 0.36
C GLN A 3 24.55 -4.75 1.44
N GLU A 4 23.69 -5.52 2.12
CA GLU A 4 22.86 -5.05 3.25
C GLU A 4 23.71 -4.57 4.44
N GLY A 5 24.77 -5.29 4.81
CA GLY A 5 25.66 -4.89 5.90
C GLY A 5 26.58 -3.70 5.59
N MET A 6 26.73 -3.35 4.31
CA MET A 6 27.52 -2.20 3.86
C MET A 6 26.68 -0.92 3.76
N ALA A 7 25.40 -1.05 3.36
CA ALA A 7 24.44 0.05 3.35
C ALA A 7 24.07 0.53 4.77
N GLU A 8 23.97 -0.39 5.74
CA GLU A 8 23.71 -0.11 7.16
C GLU A 8 24.76 0.77 7.86
N ARG A 9 25.89 1.11 7.19
CA ARG A 9 26.99 1.85 7.81
C ARG A 9 27.35 3.15 7.10
N THR A 10 26.62 3.53 6.05
CA THR A 10 26.90 4.80 5.36
C THR A 10 26.37 5.95 6.22
N PRO A 11 27.25 6.86 6.70
CA PRO A 11 26.82 7.96 7.54
C PRO A 11 25.90 8.92 6.76
N TRP A 12 24.86 9.39 7.42
CA TRP A 12 24.11 10.56 6.95
C TRP A 12 24.65 11.80 7.65
N GLU A 13 25.23 12.70 6.85
CA GLU A 13 25.77 13.97 7.32
C GLU A 13 24.79 15.11 7.04
N ILE A 14 24.52 15.93 8.05
CA ILE A 14 23.58 17.05 8.01
C ILE A 14 24.29 18.28 8.59
N VAL A 15 24.30 19.37 7.82
CA VAL A 15 24.75 20.67 8.33
C VAL A 15 23.58 21.31 9.09
N LEU A 16 23.83 21.69 10.33
CA LEU A 16 22.90 22.37 11.22
C LEU A 16 23.42 23.81 11.41
N PRO A 17 22.93 24.79 10.66
CA PRO A 17 23.47 26.15 10.67
C PRO A 17 23.30 26.86 12.03
N ASP A 18 22.28 26.50 12.79
CA ASP A 18 21.92 27.13 14.06
C ASP A 18 21.26 26.13 15.04
N GLU A 19 20.83 26.66 16.19
CA GLU A 19 20.11 25.89 17.20
C GLU A 19 18.76 25.37 16.69
N SER A 20 18.01 26.16 15.92
CA SER A 20 16.72 25.76 15.35
C SER A 20 16.86 24.52 14.47
N ALA A 21 17.89 24.46 13.62
CA ALA A 21 18.14 23.28 12.80
C ALA A 21 18.44 22.02 13.64
N THR A 22 19.06 22.19 14.81
CA THR A 22 19.29 21.08 15.76
C THR A 22 17.98 20.60 16.38
N GLU A 23 17.08 21.53 16.71
CA GLU A 23 15.74 21.20 17.20
C GLU A 23 14.89 20.50 16.14
N ASP A 24 14.97 20.93 14.88
CA ASP A 24 14.29 20.32 13.74
C ASP A 24 14.77 18.89 13.47
N LEU A 25 16.07 18.63 13.66
CA LEU A 25 16.62 17.27 13.64
C LEU A 25 16.04 16.44 14.78
N GLY A 26 15.91 17.01 15.98
CA GLY A 26 15.33 16.34 17.14
C GLY A 26 13.87 15.92 16.93
N ARG A 27 13.03 16.82 16.41
CA ARG A 27 11.63 16.51 16.08
C ARG A 27 11.53 15.42 15.03
N PHE A 28 12.35 15.49 13.99
CA PHE A 28 12.41 14.44 12.97
C PHE A 28 12.83 13.07 13.55
N LEU A 29 13.80 13.04 14.46
CA LEU A 29 14.23 11.78 15.08
C LEU A 29 13.14 11.19 15.98
N ALA A 30 12.37 12.01 16.68
CA ALA A 30 11.26 11.56 17.51
C ALA A 30 10.21 10.77 16.70
N GLU A 31 9.96 11.10 15.43
CA GLU A 31 9.02 10.38 14.56
C GLU A 31 9.44 8.93 14.26
N ILE A 32 10.74 8.62 14.34
CA ILE A 32 11.28 7.31 13.91
C ILE A 32 11.72 6.42 15.08
N LEU A 33 11.88 7.00 16.26
CA LEU A 33 12.31 6.32 17.47
C LEU A 33 11.17 5.50 18.10
N ARG A 34 11.52 4.34 18.63
CA ARG A 34 10.60 3.40 19.28
C ARG A 34 11.13 2.96 20.63
N PRO A 35 10.26 2.55 21.58
CA PRO A 35 10.69 1.89 22.80
C PRO A 35 11.71 0.77 22.53
N GLY A 36 12.81 0.75 23.29
CA GLY A 36 13.94 -0.16 23.11
C GLY A 36 15.06 0.37 22.20
N ASP A 37 14.88 1.53 21.57
CA ASP A 37 15.93 2.18 20.78
C ASP A 37 16.94 2.93 21.67
N LEU A 38 18.21 2.89 21.27
CA LEU A 38 19.29 3.66 21.91
C LEU A 38 19.86 4.70 20.95
N VAL A 39 19.83 5.96 21.34
CA VAL A 39 20.51 7.07 20.66
C VAL A 39 21.77 7.44 21.45
N ALA A 40 22.92 7.21 20.85
CA ALA A 40 24.23 7.50 21.40
C ALA A 40 24.72 8.85 20.86
N LEU A 41 24.78 9.86 21.72
CA LEU A 41 25.14 11.24 21.39
C LEU A 41 26.60 11.52 21.76
N SER A 42 27.44 11.65 20.75
CA SER A 42 28.87 11.93 20.84
C SER A 42 29.20 13.33 20.30
N GLY A 43 30.38 13.84 20.64
CA GLY A 43 30.85 15.16 20.21
C GLY A 43 31.41 16.01 21.36
N GLY A 44 32.12 17.08 21.00
CA GLY A 44 32.79 17.96 21.97
C GLY A 44 31.86 18.70 22.93
N LEU A 45 32.47 19.38 23.93
CA LEU A 45 31.74 20.35 24.77
C LEU A 45 31.14 21.45 23.89
N GLY A 46 29.88 21.81 24.15
CA GLY A 46 29.14 22.77 23.31
C GLY A 46 28.62 22.20 21.98
N GLY A 47 28.82 20.90 21.69
CA GLY A 47 28.37 20.27 20.45
C GLY A 47 26.84 20.21 20.25
N GLY A 48 26.03 20.61 21.24
CA GLY A 48 24.56 20.63 21.11
C GLY A 48 23.86 19.31 21.44
N LYS A 49 24.54 18.36 22.08
CA LYS A 49 23.97 17.06 22.49
C LYS A 49 22.68 17.21 23.32
N THR A 50 22.73 18.00 24.39
CA THR A 50 21.57 18.26 25.25
C THR A 50 20.46 19.01 24.53
N THR A 51 20.79 19.92 23.60
CA THR A 51 19.81 20.62 22.76
C THR A 51 19.05 19.61 21.90
N LEU A 52 19.77 18.70 21.22
CA LEU A 52 19.15 17.65 20.43
C LEU A 52 18.29 16.70 21.29
N ALA A 53 18.82 16.25 22.43
CA ALA A 53 18.09 15.37 23.36
C ALA A 53 16.80 16.03 23.86
N ARG A 54 16.86 17.31 24.23
CA ARG A 54 15.71 18.11 24.64
C ARG A 54 14.65 18.19 23.57
N ALA A 55 15.03 18.48 22.33
CA ALA A 55 14.08 18.56 21.22
C ALA A 55 13.37 17.21 20.99
N VAL A 56 14.11 16.09 21.03
CA VAL A 56 13.53 14.74 20.94
C VAL A 56 12.55 14.47 22.08
N ILE A 57 12.94 14.76 23.33
CA ILE A 57 12.10 14.51 24.51
C ILE A 57 10.81 15.33 24.47
N ARG A 58 10.90 16.62 24.15
CA ARG A 58 9.73 17.51 24.04
C ARG A 58 8.72 17.01 23.02
N GLU A 59 9.21 16.57 21.86
CA GLU A 59 8.37 16.02 20.80
C GLU A 59 7.68 14.72 21.25
N ILE A 60 8.42 13.77 21.84
CA ILE A 60 7.84 12.50 22.31
C ILE A 60 6.84 12.71 23.45
N VAL A 61 7.14 13.62 24.38
CA VAL A 61 6.26 13.93 25.52
C VAL A 61 5.03 14.72 25.06
N GLY A 62 5.15 15.48 23.97
CA GLY A 62 4.10 16.37 23.45
C GLY A 62 3.98 17.66 24.28
N ASP A 63 5.10 18.14 24.83
CA ASP A 63 5.17 19.38 25.61
C ASP A 63 6.38 20.22 25.16
N PRO A 64 6.16 21.29 24.36
CA PRO A 64 7.24 22.12 23.84
C PRO A 64 7.95 22.95 24.93
N ASP A 65 7.28 23.19 26.05
CA ASP A 65 7.80 24.02 27.16
C ASP A 65 8.48 23.18 28.25
N LEU A 66 8.45 21.85 28.14
CA LEU A 66 9.04 20.93 29.11
C LEU A 66 10.51 21.27 29.39
N GLU A 67 10.83 21.35 30.67
CA GLU A 67 12.20 21.56 31.13
C GLU A 67 13.00 20.25 31.02
N VAL A 68 14.00 20.25 30.13
CA VAL A 68 14.93 19.13 29.94
C VAL A 68 16.36 19.65 30.16
N PRO A 69 16.82 19.68 31.43
CA PRO A 69 18.19 20.07 31.74
C PRO A 69 19.17 18.96 31.33
N SER A 70 20.46 19.27 31.26
CA SER A 70 21.49 18.23 31.11
C SER A 70 21.57 17.41 32.41
N PRO A 71 21.42 16.08 32.37
CA PRO A 71 21.47 15.23 33.56
C PRO A 71 22.92 15.00 34.03
N THR A 72 23.83 15.97 33.89
CA THR A 72 25.25 15.82 34.23
C THR A 72 25.51 15.52 35.71
N PHE A 73 24.58 15.88 36.61
CA PHE A 73 24.68 15.59 38.05
C PHE A 73 23.75 14.45 38.49
N THR A 74 22.58 14.33 37.89
CA THR A 74 21.62 13.25 38.18
C THR A 74 21.97 11.95 37.46
N LEU A 75 22.84 12.03 36.44
CA LEU A 75 23.32 11.00 35.52
C LEU A 75 22.23 10.38 34.63
N VAL A 76 21.04 10.16 35.16
CA VAL A 76 19.89 9.57 34.48
C VAL A 76 18.62 10.33 34.88
N GLN A 77 17.80 10.68 33.89
CA GLN A 77 16.50 11.33 34.10
C GLN A 77 15.43 10.70 33.20
N PRO A 78 14.37 10.11 33.79
CA PRO A 78 13.25 9.57 33.03
C PRO A 78 12.21 10.65 32.70
N TYR A 79 11.55 10.47 31.58
CA TYR A 79 10.42 11.25 31.09
C TYR A 79 9.34 10.29 30.57
N GLU A 80 8.09 10.69 30.67
CA GLU A 80 6.96 9.87 30.22
C GLU A 80 5.93 10.77 29.53
N SER A 81 5.47 10.34 28.35
CA SER A 81 4.39 11.02 27.65
C SER A 81 3.02 10.60 28.18
N ARG A 82 1.97 11.33 27.81
CA ARG A 82 0.59 11.00 28.23
C ARG A 82 0.09 9.63 27.74
N ASN A 83 0.72 9.05 26.72
CA ASN A 83 0.35 7.76 26.17
C ASN A 83 1.16 6.59 26.77
N GLY A 84 2.03 6.86 27.76
CA GLY A 84 2.87 5.87 28.44
C GLY A 84 4.20 5.56 27.72
N GLN A 85 4.54 6.30 26.67
CA GLN A 85 5.86 6.18 26.03
C GLN A 85 6.93 6.82 26.92
N ALA A 86 7.86 5.99 27.39
CA ALA A 86 8.96 6.41 28.25
C ALA A 86 10.22 6.79 27.46
N VAL A 87 10.92 7.82 27.94
CA VAL A 87 12.22 8.25 27.44
C VAL A 87 13.18 8.36 28.63
N VAL A 88 14.40 7.87 28.48
CA VAL A 88 15.46 7.96 29.48
C VAL A 88 16.59 8.78 28.91
N HIS A 89 16.87 9.93 29.52
CA HIS A 89 18.01 10.77 29.18
C HIS A 89 19.14 10.51 30.16
N ALA A 90 20.31 10.11 29.67
CA ALA A 90 21.49 9.86 30.49
C ALA A 90 22.69 10.68 30.00
N ASP A 91 23.51 11.14 30.93
CA ASP A 91 24.80 11.78 30.68
C ASP A 91 25.88 11.01 31.43
N LEU A 92 26.73 10.31 30.68
CA LEU A 92 27.74 9.41 31.24
C LEU A 92 29.12 10.06 31.37
N TYR A 93 29.24 11.37 31.15
CA TYR A 93 30.53 12.07 31.19
C TYR A 93 31.29 11.88 32.51
N ARG A 94 30.55 11.75 33.62
CA ARG A 94 31.12 11.62 34.98
C ARG A 94 31.13 10.19 35.52
N LEU A 95 30.67 9.22 34.74
CA LEU A 95 30.63 7.83 35.17
C LEU A 95 32.05 7.28 35.35
N ARG A 96 32.35 6.71 36.51
CA ARG A 96 33.69 6.19 36.82
C ARG A 96 33.91 4.78 36.29
N GLY A 97 32.85 4.00 36.14
CA GLY A 97 32.87 2.64 35.64
C GLY A 97 31.47 2.07 35.36
N PRO A 98 31.37 0.94 34.65
CA PRO A 98 30.09 0.37 34.24
C PRO A 98 29.21 -0.10 35.40
N ASP A 99 29.78 -0.44 36.56
CA ASP A 99 29.01 -0.88 37.74
C ASP A 99 28.09 0.23 38.28
N GLU A 100 28.46 1.51 38.12
CA GLU A 100 27.60 2.64 38.53
C GLU A 100 26.30 2.70 37.71
N LEU A 101 26.27 2.21 36.46
CA LEU A 101 25.04 2.13 35.66
C LEU A 101 24.07 1.07 36.19
N VAL A 102 24.60 -0.02 36.74
CA VAL A 102 23.80 -1.08 37.36
C VAL A 102 23.15 -0.54 38.63
N GLU A 103 23.90 0.21 39.46
CA GLU A 103 23.35 0.84 40.66
C GLU A 103 22.25 1.87 40.34
N LEU A 104 22.34 2.55 39.18
CA LEU A 104 21.33 3.49 38.69
C LEU A 104 20.09 2.82 38.10
N GLY A 105 20.06 1.48 37.97
CA GLY A 105 18.96 0.74 37.37
C GLY A 105 18.76 1.04 35.88
N PHE A 106 19.83 1.42 35.18
CA PHE A 106 19.74 1.93 33.81
C PHE A 106 19.25 0.86 32.82
N ASP A 107 19.64 -0.40 33.01
CA ASP A 107 19.17 -1.51 32.17
C ASP A 107 17.64 -1.69 32.29
N GLU A 108 17.12 -1.74 33.52
CA GLU A 108 15.68 -1.87 33.78
C GLU A 108 14.88 -0.68 33.24
N MET A 109 15.39 0.54 33.39
CA MET A 109 14.73 1.74 32.88
C MET A 109 14.70 1.79 31.35
N THR A 110 15.72 1.26 30.67
CA THR A 110 15.85 1.36 29.21
C THR A 110 15.27 0.18 28.44
N GLU A 111 14.91 -0.93 29.10
CA GLU A 111 14.34 -2.12 28.46
C GLU A 111 13.11 -1.81 27.59
N ARG A 112 12.27 -0.85 28.03
CA ARG A 112 11.04 -0.45 27.33
C ARG A 112 10.93 1.06 27.09
N ALA A 113 12.05 1.78 27.16
CA ALA A 113 12.10 3.21 26.91
C ALA A 113 12.96 3.52 25.68
N ILE A 114 12.81 4.74 25.15
CA ILE A 114 13.82 5.30 24.24
C ILE A 114 14.96 5.83 25.10
N ALA A 115 16.18 5.35 24.88
CA ALA A 115 17.36 5.79 25.62
C ALA A 115 18.12 6.86 24.82
N LEU A 116 18.29 8.06 25.38
CA LEU A 116 19.14 9.12 24.86
C LEU A 116 20.37 9.23 25.75
N VAL A 117 21.53 8.83 25.25
CA VAL A 117 22.75 8.72 26.05
C VAL A 117 23.81 9.67 25.52
N GLU A 118 24.13 10.70 26.29
CA GLU A 118 25.28 11.57 26.06
C GLU A 118 26.57 10.92 26.57
N TRP A 119 27.65 11.12 25.84
CA TRP A 119 28.98 10.56 26.15
C TRP A 119 28.98 9.02 26.23
N PRO A 120 28.62 8.34 25.12
CA PRO A 120 28.37 6.90 25.11
C PRO A 120 29.63 6.05 25.30
N ASP A 121 30.84 6.62 25.36
CA ASP A 121 32.11 5.88 25.52
C ASP A 121 32.16 5.02 26.79
N ARG A 122 31.35 5.36 27.79
CA ARG A 122 31.22 4.64 29.06
C ARG A 122 30.10 3.61 29.07
N LEU A 123 29.33 3.52 28.00
CA LEU A 123 28.24 2.57 27.86
C LEU A 123 28.80 1.18 27.49
N PRO A 124 28.43 0.10 28.20
CA PRO A 124 28.79 -1.26 27.79
C PRO A 124 28.24 -1.60 26.39
N PRO A 125 28.85 -2.55 25.67
CA PRO A 125 28.30 -3.04 24.42
C PRO A 125 26.86 -3.50 24.60
N ARG A 126 25.96 -3.03 23.73
CA ARG A 126 24.54 -3.39 23.76
C ARG A 126 24.09 -3.98 22.43
N HIS A 127 23.16 -4.92 22.55
CA HIS A 127 22.44 -5.49 21.43
C HIS A 127 21.14 -4.72 21.21
N GLY A 128 20.76 -4.54 19.95
CA GLY A 128 19.48 -3.91 19.60
C GLY A 128 19.64 -2.74 18.61
N PRO A 129 18.53 -2.07 18.30
CA PRO A 129 18.51 -0.92 17.40
C PRO A 129 19.24 0.28 18.02
N THR A 130 20.24 0.82 17.31
CA THR A 130 21.08 1.92 17.80
C THR A 130 21.17 3.03 16.79
N LEU A 131 21.25 4.28 17.26
CA LEU A 131 21.55 5.46 16.46
C LEU A 131 22.77 6.17 17.06
N ALA A 132 23.91 6.08 16.42
CA ALA A 132 25.07 6.89 16.79
C ALA A 132 24.98 8.25 16.09
N ILE A 133 25.07 9.33 16.86
CA ILE A 133 25.10 10.70 16.35
C ILE A 133 26.37 11.37 16.87
N ASP A 134 27.25 11.77 15.97
CA ASP A 134 28.36 12.66 16.28
C ASP A 134 27.97 14.09 15.92
N LEU A 135 28.05 15.00 16.90
CA LEU A 135 27.80 16.42 16.74
C LEU A 135 29.10 17.19 16.88
N SER A 136 29.61 17.69 15.77
CA SER A 136 30.86 18.46 15.73
C SER A 136 30.61 19.91 15.32
N LEU A 137 31.24 20.86 16.02
CA LEU A 137 31.24 22.26 15.60
C LEU A 137 32.01 22.38 14.29
N LYS A 138 31.43 23.09 13.32
CA LYS A 138 32.00 23.31 11.99
C LYS A 138 31.92 24.78 11.61
N PRO A 139 32.87 25.61 12.10
CA PRO A 139 32.92 27.06 11.82
C PRO A 139 32.95 27.40 10.33
N GLU A 140 33.42 26.46 9.49
CA GLU A 140 33.41 26.58 8.02
C GLU A 140 32.01 26.76 7.40
N PHE A 141 30.94 26.41 8.13
CA PHE A 141 29.55 26.62 7.72
C PHE A 141 28.82 27.72 8.51
N GLY A 142 29.52 28.45 9.39
CA GLY A 142 28.96 29.48 10.28
C GLY A 142 29.48 29.33 11.71
N ASP A 143 29.53 30.44 12.46
CA ASP A 143 30.15 30.47 13.80
C ASP A 143 29.49 29.49 14.81
N ASP A 144 28.17 29.29 14.70
CA ASP A 144 27.38 28.36 15.53
C ASP A 144 27.02 27.05 14.81
N ALA A 145 27.54 26.83 13.61
CA ALA A 145 27.16 25.72 12.77
C ALA A 145 27.73 24.39 13.29
N ARG A 146 26.94 23.33 13.15
CA ARG A 146 27.29 21.96 13.54
C ARG A 146 27.16 21.04 12.34
N LEU A 147 27.97 19.98 12.32
CA LEU A 147 27.75 18.83 11.46
C LEU A 147 27.28 17.68 12.33
N ALA A 148 26.06 17.20 12.06
CA ALA A 148 25.52 15.98 12.64
C ALA A 148 25.82 14.81 11.70
N ARG A 149 26.55 13.81 12.20
CA ARG A 149 26.83 12.57 11.48
C ARG A 149 26.08 11.41 12.14
N LEU A 150 25.07 10.90 11.45
CA LEU A 150 24.16 9.86 11.95
C LEU A 150 24.49 8.51 11.32
N ILE A 151 24.61 7.47 12.16
CA ILE A 151 24.83 6.08 11.75
C ILE A 151 23.86 5.20 12.51
N GLY A 152 22.92 4.57 11.81
CA GLY A 152 21.96 3.65 12.41
C GLY A 152 22.46 2.20 12.37
N GLY A 153 22.34 1.48 13.47
CA GLY A 153 22.63 0.06 13.59
C GLY A 153 21.38 -0.78 13.90
N GLY A 154 21.40 -2.05 13.48
CA GLY A 154 20.26 -2.97 13.65
C GLY A 154 18.99 -2.43 12.99
N GLY A 155 17.82 -2.75 13.57
CA GLY A 155 16.52 -2.35 13.00
C GLY A 155 16.30 -0.84 12.84
N LEU A 156 17.10 0.00 13.51
CA LEU A 156 17.03 1.45 13.40
C LEU A 156 17.71 1.96 12.12
N GLY A 157 18.76 1.30 11.63
CA GLY A 157 19.43 1.67 10.37
C GLY A 157 18.45 1.73 9.19
N GLY A 158 17.64 0.69 9.01
CA GLY A 158 16.58 0.67 7.99
C GLY A 158 15.51 1.74 8.21
N ARG A 159 15.16 2.08 9.46
CA ARG A 159 14.20 3.18 9.75
C ARG A 159 14.79 4.54 9.39
N LEU A 160 16.05 4.79 9.76
CA LEU A 160 16.76 6.03 9.46
C LEU A 160 16.89 6.25 7.94
N MET A 161 17.26 5.20 7.19
CA MET A 161 17.37 5.29 5.73
C MET A 161 16.04 5.66 5.07
N ARG A 162 14.92 5.04 5.48
CA ARG A 162 13.59 5.36 4.96
C ARG A 162 13.17 6.79 5.31
N ALA A 163 13.40 7.22 6.55
CA ALA A 163 13.04 8.56 6.98
C ALA A 163 13.88 9.64 6.29
N ARG A 164 15.18 9.37 6.07
CA ARG A 164 16.05 10.21 5.25
C ARG A 164 15.51 10.35 3.83
N ALA A 165 15.19 9.23 3.17
CA ALA A 165 14.65 9.25 1.81
C ALA A 165 13.34 10.05 1.73
N LEU A 166 12.46 9.87 2.72
CA LEU A 166 11.23 10.65 2.83
C LEU A 166 11.50 12.15 2.98
N ARG A 167 12.36 12.56 3.91
CA ARG A 167 12.67 13.98 4.12
C ARG A 167 13.29 14.61 2.87
N VAL A 168 14.25 13.93 2.24
CA VAL A 168 14.86 14.39 0.98
C VAL A 168 13.81 14.53 -0.12
N LEU A 169 12.87 13.58 -0.23
CA LEU A 169 11.80 13.65 -1.21
C LEU A 169 10.86 14.83 -0.95
N LEU A 170 10.44 15.06 0.31
CA LEU A 170 9.57 16.16 0.68
C LEU A 170 10.25 17.51 0.43
N ASP A 171 11.50 17.68 0.86
CA ASP A 171 12.24 18.94 0.72
C ASP A 171 12.43 19.29 -0.76
N ARG A 172 12.87 18.33 -1.60
CA ARG A 172 13.13 18.58 -3.03
C ARG A 172 11.87 18.82 -3.87
N THR A 173 10.69 18.47 -3.35
CA THR A 173 9.42 18.59 -4.07
C THR A 173 8.53 19.71 -3.53
N GLY A 174 9.02 20.48 -2.55
CA GLY A 174 8.28 21.61 -1.97
C GLY A 174 7.20 21.20 -0.96
N TRP A 175 7.33 20.01 -0.37
CA TRP A 175 6.43 19.48 0.66
C TRP A 175 7.11 19.33 2.04
N GLY A 176 8.30 19.92 2.21
CA GLY A 176 9.08 19.84 3.46
C GLY A 176 8.38 20.46 4.68
N GLU A 177 7.52 21.47 4.46
CA GLU A 177 6.72 22.14 5.50
C GLU A 177 5.29 21.58 5.60
N ALA A 178 4.97 20.51 4.88
CA ALA A 178 3.62 19.97 4.83
C ALA A 178 3.25 19.26 6.14
N GLU A 179 2.08 19.58 6.68
CA GLU A 179 1.46 18.75 7.71
C GLU A 179 1.05 17.41 7.10
N ARG A 180 1.39 16.31 7.78
CA ARG A 180 1.07 14.94 7.34
C ARG A 180 -0.06 14.37 8.19
N SER A 181 -1.09 13.85 7.54
CA SER A 181 -2.20 13.16 8.21
C SER A 181 -2.44 11.79 7.61
N HIS A 182 -2.53 10.75 8.45
CA HIS A 182 -2.78 9.39 7.97
C HIS A 182 -4.13 9.30 7.27
N MET A 183 -4.15 8.65 6.11
CA MET A 183 -5.37 8.31 5.39
C MET A 183 -5.73 6.85 5.68
N GLN A 184 -7.02 6.59 5.89
CA GLN A 184 -7.50 5.23 6.09
C GLN A 184 -7.35 4.45 4.79
N GLY A 185 -6.38 3.53 4.75
CA GLY A 185 -6.17 2.60 3.64
C GLY A 185 -7.00 1.32 3.78
N ASP A 186 -7.18 0.60 2.68
CA ASP A 186 -7.64 -0.79 2.70
C ASP A 186 -6.59 -1.68 3.41
N ALA A 187 -6.92 -2.95 3.65
CA ALA A 187 -6.10 -4.06 4.15
C ALA A 187 -4.78 -4.30 3.40
N SER A 188 -4.39 -3.41 2.51
CA SER A 188 -3.09 -3.36 1.87
C SER A 188 -1.99 -3.07 2.89
N SER A 189 -0.78 -3.38 2.49
CA SER A 189 0.40 -3.17 3.31
C SER A 189 1.13 -1.84 2.98
N ARG A 190 0.48 -1.00 2.17
CA ARG A 190 0.91 0.35 1.77
C ARG A 190 0.26 1.37 2.70
N THR A 191 0.97 2.47 2.95
CA THR A 191 0.45 3.55 3.79
C THR A 191 0.29 4.81 2.94
N TYR A 192 -0.81 5.52 3.17
CA TYR A 192 -1.10 6.79 2.52
C TYR A 192 -1.22 7.88 3.58
N GLU A 193 -0.61 9.03 3.31
CA GLU A 193 -0.71 10.22 4.14
C GLU A 193 -1.12 11.39 3.26
N ARG A 194 -2.07 12.21 3.72
CA ARG A 194 -2.37 13.49 3.07
C ARG A 194 -1.37 14.52 3.56
N LEU A 195 -0.69 15.15 2.61
CA LEU A 195 0.18 16.29 2.80
C LEU A 195 -0.65 17.57 2.61
N THR A 196 -0.53 18.51 3.55
CA THR A 196 -1.15 19.84 3.44
C THR A 196 -0.10 20.90 3.71
N ASN A 197 0.23 21.70 2.68
CA ASN A 197 1.14 22.82 2.84
C ASN A 197 0.46 24.00 3.56
N PRO A 198 1.24 24.95 4.12
CA PRO A 198 0.69 26.15 4.79
C PRO A 198 -0.23 27.01 3.91
N ASP A 199 -0.05 26.97 2.58
CA ASP A 199 -0.91 27.66 1.61
C ASP A 199 -2.24 26.93 1.31
N GLY A 200 -2.45 25.76 1.91
CA GLY A 200 -3.62 24.92 1.72
C GLY A 200 -3.55 23.98 0.52
N THR A 201 -2.45 23.96 -0.24
CA THR A 201 -2.26 22.98 -1.31
C THR A 201 -2.10 21.57 -0.73
N ARG A 202 -2.63 20.56 -1.45
CA ARG A 202 -2.72 19.18 -0.97
C ARG A 202 -2.10 18.19 -1.95
N ALA A 203 -1.50 17.14 -1.39
CA ALA A 203 -1.01 15.97 -2.11
C ALA A 203 -1.19 14.71 -1.27
N VAL A 204 -0.99 13.55 -1.88
CA VAL A 204 -0.99 12.25 -1.21
C VAL A 204 0.41 11.67 -1.25
N LEU A 205 1.00 11.46 -0.09
CA LEU A 205 2.22 10.68 0.08
C LEU A 205 1.84 9.18 0.13
N MET A 206 2.40 8.42 -0.79
CA MET A 206 2.33 6.96 -0.81
C MET A 206 3.66 6.38 -0.31
N ILE A 207 3.57 5.52 0.71
CA ILE A 207 4.70 4.81 1.30
C ILE A 207 4.51 3.32 1.04
N SER A 208 5.29 2.78 0.11
CA SER A 208 5.24 1.38 -0.32
C SER A 208 6.65 0.85 -0.61
N PRO A 209 7.50 0.71 0.42
CA PRO A 209 8.86 0.17 0.25
C PRO A 209 8.81 -1.25 -0.36
N PRO A 210 9.82 -1.64 -1.15
CA PRO A 210 9.92 -2.99 -1.70
C PRO A 210 9.80 -4.05 -0.59
N LYS A 211 9.04 -5.11 -0.84
CA LYS A 211 8.85 -6.19 0.13
C LYS A 211 9.49 -7.47 -0.36
N PRO A 212 10.10 -8.26 0.55
CA PRO A 212 10.51 -9.60 0.21
C PRO A 212 9.29 -10.46 -0.07
N ASP A 213 9.48 -11.48 -0.91
CA ASP A 213 8.47 -12.48 -1.21
C ASP A 213 7.89 -13.09 0.06
N GLY A 214 6.57 -13.31 0.04
CA GLY A 214 5.90 -14.10 1.07
C GLY A 214 6.39 -15.55 1.09
N PRO A 215 5.99 -16.36 2.08
CA PRO A 215 6.29 -17.78 2.07
C PRO A 215 5.68 -18.45 0.82
N PRO A 216 6.34 -19.47 0.24
CA PRO A 216 5.82 -20.19 -0.91
C PRO A 216 4.50 -20.89 -0.56
N VAL A 217 3.53 -20.79 -1.47
CA VAL A 217 2.19 -21.37 -1.30
C VAL A 217 1.95 -22.53 -2.29
N ARG A 218 2.49 -22.45 -3.51
CA ARG A 218 2.39 -23.50 -4.53
C ARG A 218 3.62 -23.52 -5.42
N ASP A 219 4.18 -24.71 -5.66
CA ASP A 219 5.33 -24.92 -6.55
C ASP A 219 6.54 -24.00 -6.26
N GLY A 220 6.77 -23.69 -4.98
CA GLY A 220 7.84 -22.79 -4.56
C GLY A 220 7.58 -21.30 -4.81
N LYS A 221 6.42 -20.93 -5.37
CA LYS A 221 6.02 -19.53 -5.61
C LYS A 221 5.18 -18.97 -4.45
N PRO A 222 5.40 -17.71 -4.03
CA PRO A 222 4.49 -17.01 -3.14
C PRO A 222 3.16 -16.68 -3.84
N TYR A 223 2.13 -16.35 -3.05
CA TYR A 223 0.82 -15.93 -3.58
C TYR A 223 0.94 -14.74 -4.55
N SER A 224 1.74 -13.72 -4.20
CA SER A 224 1.92 -12.51 -5.03
C SER A 224 2.46 -12.84 -6.42
N ALA A 225 3.41 -13.78 -6.52
CA ALA A 225 3.99 -14.19 -7.79
C ALA A 225 2.99 -14.97 -8.66
N ILE A 226 2.16 -15.84 -8.07
CA ILE A 226 1.18 -16.65 -8.80
C ILE A 226 0.08 -15.77 -9.41
N VAL A 227 -0.44 -14.81 -8.64
CA VAL A 227 -1.54 -13.93 -9.06
C VAL A 227 -1.06 -12.54 -9.52
N HIS A 228 0.25 -12.40 -9.71
CA HIS A 228 0.92 -11.21 -10.24
C HIS A 228 0.57 -9.89 -9.53
N LEU A 229 0.64 -9.88 -8.19
CA LEU A 229 0.46 -8.66 -7.41
C LEU A 229 1.72 -7.78 -7.47
N ALA A 230 1.54 -6.48 -7.45
CA ALA A 230 2.60 -5.49 -7.48
C ALA A 230 3.36 -5.42 -6.14
N GLU A 231 4.65 -5.73 -6.21
CA GLU A 231 5.57 -5.78 -5.05
C GLU A 231 6.37 -4.48 -4.85
N SER A 232 6.31 -3.55 -5.80
CA SER A 232 6.96 -2.26 -5.71
C SER A 232 6.17 -1.15 -6.38
N VAL A 233 6.56 0.10 -6.10
CA VAL A 233 5.98 1.30 -6.73
C VAL A 233 6.21 1.36 -8.24
N HIS A 234 7.12 0.56 -8.81
CA HIS A 234 7.42 0.57 -10.25
C HIS A 234 6.18 0.24 -11.10
N ALA A 235 5.38 -0.75 -10.68
CA ALA A 235 4.14 -1.11 -11.37
C ALA A 235 3.12 0.05 -11.32
N PHE A 236 2.99 0.71 -10.17
CA PHE A 236 2.16 1.91 -10.03
C PHE A 236 2.60 3.02 -10.99
N VAL A 237 3.90 3.36 -11.00
CA VAL A 237 4.43 4.45 -11.83
C VAL A 237 4.28 4.17 -13.32
N ALA A 238 4.55 2.94 -13.76
CA ALA A 238 4.35 2.55 -15.16
C ALA A 238 2.88 2.68 -15.57
N MET A 239 1.97 2.12 -14.77
CA MET A 239 0.54 2.17 -15.07
C MET A 239 -0.03 3.58 -15.01
N ASP A 240 0.38 4.39 -14.02
CA ASP A 240 -0.02 5.80 -13.91
C ASP A 240 0.33 6.55 -15.19
N ARG A 241 1.60 6.52 -15.58
CA ARG A 241 2.08 7.21 -16.78
C ARG A 241 1.41 6.69 -18.05
N GLY A 242 1.18 5.38 -18.13
CA GLY A 242 0.45 4.75 -19.24
C GLY A 242 -0.99 5.25 -19.35
N LEU A 243 -1.74 5.26 -18.24
CA LEU A 243 -3.12 5.76 -18.19
C LEU A 243 -3.20 7.25 -18.50
N ARG A 244 -2.29 8.06 -17.94
CA ARG A 244 -2.21 9.50 -18.21
C ARG A 244 -1.88 9.80 -19.67
N ALA A 245 -1.03 9.01 -20.32
CA ALA A 245 -0.73 9.13 -21.75
C ALA A 245 -1.96 8.86 -22.64
N LEU A 246 -2.96 8.14 -22.14
CA LEU A 246 -4.24 7.92 -22.82
C LEU A 246 -5.26 9.05 -22.58
N GLY A 247 -4.92 10.06 -21.77
CA GLY A 247 -5.84 11.11 -21.32
C GLY A 247 -6.82 10.63 -20.26
N LEU A 248 -6.42 9.65 -19.44
CA LEU A 248 -7.21 9.17 -18.29
C LEU A 248 -6.66 9.75 -16.98
N SER A 249 -7.54 9.90 -15.99
CA SER A 249 -7.24 10.60 -14.74
C SER A 249 -6.63 9.69 -13.66
N ALA A 250 -5.46 9.12 -13.92
CA ALA A 250 -4.59 8.63 -12.85
C ALA A 250 -3.84 9.82 -12.18
N PRO A 251 -3.50 9.75 -10.88
CA PRO A 251 -2.99 10.91 -10.13
C PRO A 251 -1.62 11.35 -10.64
N LYS A 252 -1.42 12.65 -10.93
CA LYS A 252 -0.09 13.14 -11.31
C LYS A 252 0.96 12.78 -10.25
N ILE A 253 2.08 12.20 -10.67
CA ILE A 253 3.25 12.02 -9.80
C ILE A 253 3.98 13.37 -9.70
N LEU A 254 3.94 13.95 -8.51
CA LEU A 254 4.59 15.23 -8.16
C LEU A 254 6.03 15.02 -7.68
N GLY A 255 6.32 13.82 -7.17
CA GLY A 255 7.64 13.42 -6.73
C GLY A 255 7.74 11.91 -6.57
N GLU A 256 8.92 11.35 -6.80
CA GLU A 256 9.14 9.90 -6.66
C GLU A 256 10.53 9.61 -6.11
N ASP A 257 10.63 8.60 -5.26
CA ASP A 257 11.86 7.88 -4.92
C ASP A 257 11.57 6.38 -5.06
N LEU A 258 11.90 5.84 -6.24
CA LEU A 258 11.52 4.48 -6.62
C LEU A 258 12.22 3.41 -5.78
N ASP A 259 13.45 3.68 -5.35
CA ASP A 259 14.27 2.73 -4.59
C ASP A 259 13.81 2.68 -3.13
N ALA A 260 13.40 3.83 -2.56
CA ALA A 260 12.78 3.90 -1.25
C ALA A 260 11.29 3.49 -1.25
N GLY A 261 10.66 3.42 -2.42
CA GLY A 261 9.23 3.11 -2.57
C GLY A 261 8.32 4.24 -2.11
N LEU A 262 8.68 5.49 -2.42
CA LEU A 262 7.95 6.70 -2.01
C LEU A 262 7.44 7.45 -3.23
N LEU A 263 6.17 7.87 -3.21
CA LEU A 263 5.59 8.73 -4.23
C LEU A 263 4.82 9.87 -3.57
N ILE A 264 4.88 11.07 -4.16
CA ILE A 264 3.99 12.19 -3.87
C ILE A 264 3.07 12.35 -5.07
N LEU A 265 1.77 12.26 -4.83
CA LEU A 265 0.73 12.15 -5.84
C LEU A 265 -0.25 13.32 -5.75
N GLU A 266 -0.85 13.69 -6.86
CA GLU A 266 -2.01 14.57 -6.91
C GLU A 266 -3.14 14.03 -6.01
N ASP A 267 -3.67 14.88 -5.12
CA ASP A 267 -4.88 14.56 -4.36
C ASP A 267 -6.10 14.72 -5.29
N LEU A 268 -6.60 13.58 -5.80
CA LEU A 268 -7.81 13.53 -6.64
C LEU A 268 -9.10 13.81 -5.85
N GLY A 269 -9.02 14.05 -4.54
CA GLY A 269 -10.19 14.21 -3.69
C GLY A 269 -10.79 12.87 -3.28
N SER A 270 -12.08 12.89 -2.92
CA SER A 270 -12.75 11.72 -2.34
C SER A 270 -14.23 11.64 -2.73
N GLU A 271 -14.63 12.31 -3.82
CA GLU A 271 -16.02 12.31 -4.22
C GLU A 271 -16.38 10.96 -4.87
N PRO A 272 -17.33 10.19 -4.33
CA PRO A 272 -17.59 8.82 -4.79
C PRO A 272 -18.42 8.77 -6.08
N VAL A 273 -18.31 7.68 -6.85
CA VAL A 273 -19.22 7.42 -8.00
C VAL A 273 -20.58 6.82 -7.60
N VAL A 274 -20.82 6.63 -6.30
CA VAL A 274 -22.04 6.07 -5.70
C VAL A 274 -22.63 7.05 -4.68
N ASP A 275 -23.88 6.84 -4.28
CA ASP A 275 -24.50 7.49 -3.13
C ASP A 275 -25.29 6.50 -2.27
N GLN A 276 -26.05 7.00 -1.29
CA GLN A 276 -26.85 6.19 -0.37
C GLN A 276 -27.92 5.31 -1.05
N ASN A 277 -28.32 5.64 -2.29
CA ASN A 277 -29.30 4.90 -3.08
C ASN A 277 -28.65 3.93 -4.07
N GLY A 278 -27.31 3.89 -4.14
CA GLY A 278 -26.56 2.99 -5.00
C GLY A 278 -25.72 3.72 -6.06
N PRO A 279 -25.52 3.12 -7.24
CA PRO A 279 -24.65 3.69 -8.27
C PRO A 279 -25.27 4.93 -8.91
N ARG A 280 -24.50 6.00 -9.07
CA ARG A 280 -24.95 7.20 -9.78
C ARG A 280 -24.91 6.94 -11.29
N PRO A 281 -26.06 6.91 -11.99
CA PRO A 281 -26.11 6.50 -13.40
C PRO A 281 -25.19 7.29 -14.32
N GLU A 282 -25.11 8.60 -14.11
CA GLU A 282 -24.27 9.50 -14.91
C GLU A 282 -22.78 9.22 -14.73
N ARG A 283 -22.34 8.91 -13.50
CA ARG A 283 -20.93 8.64 -13.19
C ARG A 283 -20.50 7.27 -13.69
N TYR A 284 -21.37 6.27 -13.53
CA TYR A 284 -21.16 4.93 -14.07
C TYR A 284 -21.11 4.91 -15.59
N ALA A 285 -21.93 5.74 -16.26
CA ALA A 285 -21.86 5.87 -17.70
C ALA A 285 -20.50 6.41 -18.18
N GLU A 286 -19.93 7.39 -17.49
CA GLU A 286 -18.57 7.89 -17.80
C GLU A 286 -17.49 6.83 -17.50
N ALA A 287 -17.60 6.09 -16.39
CA ALA A 287 -16.70 4.99 -16.07
C ALA A 287 -16.72 3.88 -17.15
N VAL A 288 -17.90 3.54 -17.67
CA VAL A 288 -18.03 2.60 -18.79
C VAL A 288 -17.33 3.13 -20.05
N LYS A 289 -17.44 4.42 -20.35
CA LYS A 289 -16.77 5.03 -21.50
C LYS A 289 -15.25 5.03 -21.34
N VAL A 290 -14.73 5.18 -20.12
CA VAL A 290 -13.29 5.02 -19.81
C VAL A 290 -12.83 3.61 -20.19
N LEU A 291 -13.53 2.56 -19.73
CA LEU A 291 -13.20 1.18 -20.11
C LEU A 291 -13.31 0.95 -21.62
N ALA A 292 -14.35 1.47 -22.27
CA ALA A 292 -14.49 1.33 -23.72
C ALA A 292 -13.37 2.04 -24.50
N ARG A 293 -12.89 3.20 -24.01
CA ARG A 293 -11.72 3.90 -24.56
C ARG A 293 -10.44 3.08 -24.36
N LEU A 294 -10.21 2.58 -23.15
CA LEU A 294 -9.03 1.78 -22.82
C LEU A 294 -8.97 0.52 -23.69
N HIS A 295 -10.04 -0.28 -23.67
CA HIS A 295 -10.10 -1.57 -24.36
C HIS A 295 -10.24 -1.47 -25.89
N GLY A 296 -10.59 -0.29 -26.41
CA GLY A 296 -10.60 0.01 -27.84
C GLY A 296 -9.28 0.57 -28.37
N THR A 297 -8.23 0.60 -27.54
CA THR A 297 -6.91 1.14 -27.90
C THR A 297 -5.90 0.00 -27.97
N THR A 298 -4.98 0.03 -28.94
CA THR A 298 -3.83 -0.86 -28.95
C THR A 298 -2.83 -0.39 -27.89
N LEU A 299 -2.59 -1.20 -26.87
CA LEU A 299 -1.79 -0.84 -25.71
C LEU A 299 -0.46 -1.61 -25.68
N PRO A 300 0.64 -0.99 -25.22
CA PRO A 300 1.91 -1.67 -25.07
C PRO A 300 1.86 -2.68 -23.91
N THR A 301 2.67 -3.73 -24.02
CA THR A 301 2.84 -4.75 -22.96
C THR A 301 4.00 -4.43 -22.01
N VAL A 302 4.82 -3.45 -22.37
CA VAL A 302 5.96 -2.96 -21.61
C VAL A 302 5.81 -1.45 -21.44
N LEU A 303 5.87 -0.99 -20.20
CA LEU A 303 5.68 0.41 -19.84
C LEU A 303 6.95 0.99 -19.20
N PRO A 304 7.40 2.17 -19.63
CA PRO A 304 8.58 2.80 -19.05
C PRO A 304 8.30 3.31 -17.63
N VAL A 305 9.21 3.02 -16.70
CA VAL A 305 9.16 3.47 -15.30
C VAL A 305 10.19 4.56 -15.03
N ALA A 306 11.41 4.42 -15.55
CA ALA A 306 12.45 5.45 -15.51
C ALA A 306 13.49 5.14 -16.59
N GLU A 307 14.51 5.99 -16.76
CA GLU A 307 15.61 5.68 -17.66
C GLU A 307 16.24 4.32 -17.31
N GLY A 308 16.25 3.40 -18.28
CA GLY A 308 16.76 2.03 -18.11
C GLY A 308 15.89 1.12 -17.23
N ARG A 309 14.69 1.53 -16.83
CA ARG A 309 13.76 0.73 -16.01
C ARG A 309 12.39 0.65 -16.67
N ASP A 310 11.98 -0.57 -17.02
CA ASP A 310 10.68 -0.87 -17.60
C ASP A 310 9.88 -1.83 -16.72
N HIS A 311 8.56 -1.76 -16.83
CA HIS A 311 7.62 -2.70 -16.24
C HIS A 311 6.94 -3.50 -17.34
N VAL A 312 7.12 -4.81 -17.33
CA VAL A 312 6.40 -5.73 -18.21
C VAL A 312 5.11 -6.11 -17.50
N LEU A 313 3.96 -5.82 -18.13
CA LEU A 313 2.69 -6.25 -17.56
C LEU A 313 2.61 -7.79 -17.60
N PRO A 314 2.36 -8.45 -16.47
CA PRO A 314 2.21 -9.89 -16.44
C PRO A 314 0.91 -10.34 -17.12
N PRO A 315 0.88 -11.52 -17.75
CA PRO A 315 -0.35 -12.05 -18.33
C PRO A 315 -1.37 -12.38 -17.23
N TYR A 316 -2.65 -12.14 -17.48
CA TYR A 316 -3.71 -12.71 -16.64
C TYR A 316 -4.10 -14.08 -17.18
N ASP A 317 -3.28 -15.07 -16.87
CA ASP A 317 -3.39 -16.40 -17.45
C ASP A 317 -4.36 -17.31 -16.68
N ARG A 318 -4.53 -18.52 -17.22
CA ARG A 318 -5.39 -19.54 -16.65
C ARG A 318 -4.89 -20.03 -15.28
N GLU A 319 -3.57 -20.08 -15.06
CA GLU A 319 -2.99 -20.47 -13.77
C GLU A 319 -3.49 -19.50 -12.69
N ALA A 320 -3.35 -18.19 -12.91
CA ALA A 320 -3.82 -17.16 -12.00
C ALA A 320 -5.35 -17.21 -11.78
N LEU A 321 -6.15 -17.30 -12.85
CA LEU A 321 -7.61 -17.32 -12.77
C LEU A 321 -8.15 -18.55 -12.02
N LEU A 322 -7.56 -19.73 -12.25
CA LEU A 322 -7.93 -20.95 -11.54
C LEU A 322 -7.52 -20.89 -10.07
N PHE A 323 -6.28 -20.48 -9.79
CA PHE A 323 -5.76 -20.38 -8.43
C PHE A 323 -6.63 -19.45 -7.57
N GLU A 324 -7.10 -18.34 -8.12
CA GLU A 324 -8.02 -17.43 -7.43
C GLU A 324 -9.42 -18.02 -7.24
N ALA A 325 -9.93 -18.80 -8.19
CA ALA A 325 -11.22 -19.46 -8.06
C ALA A 325 -11.21 -20.54 -6.95
N GLU A 326 -10.06 -21.19 -6.72
CA GLU A 326 -9.87 -22.18 -5.65
C GLU A 326 -10.02 -21.62 -4.22
N LEU A 327 -10.05 -20.30 -4.05
CA LEU A 327 -10.36 -19.68 -2.76
C LEU A 327 -11.77 -20.04 -2.27
N LEU A 328 -12.73 -20.26 -3.18
CA LEU A 328 -14.08 -20.66 -2.82
C LEU A 328 -14.13 -22.05 -2.16
N PRO A 329 -13.60 -23.13 -2.78
CA PRO A 329 -13.59 -24.44 -2.14
C PRO A 329 -12.68 -24.48 -0.90
N GLU A 330 -11.64 -23.64 -0.82
CA GLU A 330 -10.75 -23.56 0.36
C GLU A 330 -11.40 -22.84 1.56
N TRP A 331 -12.07 -21.70 1.33
CA TRP A 331 -12.53 -20.82 2.41
C TRP A 331 -14.04 -20.74 2.52
N TYR A 332 -14.72 -20.42 1.42
CA TYR A 332 -16.17 -20.21 1.46
C TYR A 332 -16.95 -21.49 1.75
N ALA A 333 -16.61 -22.59 1.05
CA ALA A 333 -17.31 -23.86 1.20
C ALA A 333 -17.28 -24.41 2.65
N PRO A 334 -16.12 -24.58 3.31
CA PRO A 334 -16.09 -25.09 4.68
C PRO A 334 -16.55 -24.08 5.73
N PHE A 335 -16.25 -22.78 5.59
CA PHE A 335 -16.46 -21.81 6.68
C PHE A 335 -17.74 -20.99 6.59
N VAL A 336 -18.31 -20.82 5.38
CA VAL A 336 -19.56 -20.06 5.18
C VAL A 336 -20.68 -20.98 4.73
N ALA A 337 -20.40 -21.95 3.85
CA ALA A 337 -21.41 -22.91 3.38
C ALA A 337 -21.56 -24.12 4.28
N ASN A 338 -20.64 -24.32 5.22
CA ASN A 338 -20.57 -25.51 6.07
C ASN A 338 -20.61 -26.82 5.25
N ALA A 339 -19.96 -26.79 4.07
CA ALA A 339 -19.94 -27.84 3.08
C ALA A 339 -18.48 -28.14 2.68
N PRO A 340 -17.68 -28.80 3.54
CA PRO A 340 -16.32 -29.18 3.18
C PRO A 340 -16.33 -30.13 1.98
N LEU A 341 -15.43 -29.87 1.03
CA LEU A 341 -15.41 -30.57 -0.26
C LEU A 341 -14.34 -31.67 -0.28
N PRO A 342 -14.70 -32.91 -0.67
CA PRO A 342 -13.75 -34.00 -0.83
C PRO A 342 -12.79 -33.74 -2.00
N PRO A 343 -11.62 -34.41 -2.06
CA PRO A 343 -10.62 -34.21 -3.11
C PRO A 343 -11.18 -34.35 -4.53
N GLU A 344 -12.10 -35.31 -4.75
CA GLU A 344 -12.72 -35.56 -6.04
C GLU A 344 -13.60 -34.38 -6.49
N ALA A 345 -14.33 -33.77 -5.56
CA ALA A 345 -15.13 -32.58 -5.84
C ALA A 345 -14.23 -31.37 -6.16
N ARG A 346 -13.09 -31.22 -5.47
CA ARG A 346 -12.11 -30.17 -5.78
C ARG A 346 -11.46 -30.36 -7.15
N ALA A 347 -11.13 -31.59 -7.52
CA ALA A 347 -10.60 -31.90 -8.85
C ALA A 347 -11.65 -31.61 -9.95
N ALA A 348 -12.91 -32.00 -9.72
CA ALA A 348 -14.01 -31.69 -10.64
C ALA A 348 -14.25 -30.18 -10.78
N PHE A 349 -14.10 -29.40 -9.70
CA PHE A 349 -14.19 -27.93 -9.73
C PHE A 349 -13.13 -27.33 -10.65
N VAL A 350 -11.87 -27.72 -10.47
CA VAL A 350 -10.75 -27.23 -11.30
C VAL A 350 -10.95 -27.62 -12.76
N SER A 351 -11.42 -28.84 -13.03
CA SER A 351 -11.73 -29.29 -14.40
C SER A 351 -12.82 -28.44 -15.05
N ALA A 352 -13.94 -28.19 -14.35
CA ALA A 352 -15.05 -27.41 -14.88
C ALA A 352 -14.65 -25.96 -15.17
N TRP A 353 -13.85 -25.34 -14.29
CA TRP A 353 -13.31 -24.00 -14.54
C TRP A 353 -12.28 -23.97 -15.67
N SER A 354 -11.44 -25.00 -15.78
CA SER A 354 -10.45 -25.08 -16.86
C SER A 354 -11.10 -25.12 -18.23
N GLU A 355 -12.23 -25.83 -18.36
CA GLU A 355 -13.05 -25.87 -19.58
C GLU A 355 -13.75 -24.53 -19.84
N ALA A 356 -14.37 -23.93 -18.81
CA ALA A 356 -15.05 -22.64 -18.97
C ALA A 356 -14.11 -21.49 -19.40
N LEU A 357 -12.86 -21.51 -18.92
CA LEU A 357 -11.83 -20.51 -19.24
C LEU A 357 -11.17 -20.75 -20.61
N GLU A 358 -11.42 -21.90 -21.24
CA GLU A 358 -10.80 -22.23 -22.52
C GLU A 358 -11.16 -21.20 -23.61
N GLY A 359 -10.17 -20.87 -24.46
CA GLY A 359 -10.31 -19.90 -25.55
C GLY A 359 -10.11 -18.43 -25.16
N LEU A 360 -10.32 -18.04 -23.89
CA LEU A 360 -10.16 -16.64 -23.46
C LEU A 360 -8.72 -16.12 -23.61
N GLU A 361 -7.73 -17.02 -23.56
CA GLU A 361 -6.30 -16.68 -23.69
C GLU A 361 -5.89 -16.25 -25.11
N THR A 362 -6.67 -16.66 -26.12
CA THR A 362 -6.39 -16.44 -27.55
C THR A 362 -6.98 -15.13 -28.08
N GLU A 363 -7.79 -14.46 -27.27
CA GLU A 363 -8.40 -13.18 -27.61
C GLU A 363 -7.42 -12.01 -27.39
N ALA A 364 -7.70 -10.87 -28.04
CA ALA A 364 -6.85 -9.68 -27.94
C ALA A 364 -6.80 -9.19 -26.48
N ARG A 365 -5.60 -9.25 -25.88
CA ARG A 365 -5.35 -8.81 -24.50
C ARG A 365 -5.23 -7.30 -24.43
N THR A 366 -5.71 -6.74 -23.34
CA THR A 366 -5.63 -5.32 -22.99
C THR A 366 -5.10 -5.19 -21.56
N TRP A 367 -4.83 -3.97 -21.12
CA TRP A 367 -4.69 -3.70 -19.68
C TRP A 367 -6.02 -4.01 -18.99
N THR A 368 -5.99 -4.97 -18.08
CA THR A 368 -7.05 -5.29 -17.12
C THR A 368 -6.61 -4.74 -15.78
N LEU A 369 -7.30 -3.73 -15.29
CA LEU A 369 -6.99 -3.00 -14.05
C LEU A 369 -7.34 -3.81 -12.79
N ARG A 370 -8.18 -4.86 -12.93
CA ARG A 370 -8.64 -5.82 -11.90
C ARG A 370 -9.59 -5.23 -10.86
N ASP A 371 -9.24 -4.09 -10.28
CA ASP A 371 -10.01 -3.45 -9.21
C ASP A 371 -10.74 -2.19 -9.67
N TYR A 372 -11.26 -2.24 -10.91
CA TYR A 372 -12.09 -1.18 -11.48
C TYR A 372 -13.53 -1.26 -10.94
N HIS A 373 -13.77 -0.64 -9.78
CA HIS A 373 -15.06 -0.67 -9.07
C HIS A 373 -15.21 0.58 -8.17
N SER A 374 -16.40 0.83 -7.61
CA SER A 374 -16.75 2.13 -7.03
C SER A 374 -15.81 2.74 -5.97
N PRO A 375 -15.19 2.00 -5.02
CA PRO A 375 -14.19 2.58 -4.12
C PRO A 375 -12.95 3.17 -4.81
N ASN A 376 -12.62 2.65 -5.99
CA ASN A 376 -11.39 2.98 -6.72
C ASN A 376 -11.63 3.98 -7.85
N LEU A 377 -12.84 4.53 -7.92
CA LEU A 377 -13.25 5.54 -8.90
C LEU A 377 -13.66 6.82 -8.17
N ILE A 378 -12.96 7.91 -8.47
CA ILE A 378 -13.19 9.22 -7.87
C ILE A 378 -13.85 10.12 -8.91
N TRP A 379 -14.96 10.76 -8.55
CA TRP A 379 -15.60 11.75 -9.41
C TRP A 379 -14.86 13.08 -9.34
N LEU A 380 -14.52 13.63 -10.50
CA LEU A 380 -13.77 14.88 -10.67
C LEU A 380 -14.65 15.89 -11.42
N PRO A 381 -15.57 16.59 -10.72
CA PRO A 381 -16.61 17.41 -11.35
C PRO A 381 -16.05 18.56 -12.20
N GLU A 382 -14.85 19.03 -11.88
CA GLU A 382 -14.12 20.11 -12.55
C GLU A 382 -13.39 19.69 -13.83
N ARG A 383 -13.22 18.39 -14.08
CA ARG A 383 -12.61 17.88 -15.31
C ARG A 383 -13.67 17.64 -16.39
N ASP A 384 -13.25 17.36 -17.63
CA ASP A 384 -14.14 17.18 -18.77
C ASP A 384 -14.06 15.79 -19.40
N GLY A 385 -15.19 15.34 -19.96
CA GLY A 385 -15.30 14.03 -20.61
C GLY A 385 -14.82 12.88 -19.72
N LEU A 386 -13.95 12.03 -20.28
CA LEU A 386 -13.42 10.84 -19.61
C LEU A 386 -12.54 11.18 -18.39
N GLU A 387 -11.98 12.39 -18.35
CA GLU A 387 -11.12 12.82 -17.24
C GLU A 387 -11.92 13.04 -15.94
N ARG A 388 -13.26 13.06 -16.00
CA ARG A 388 -14.14 13.13 -14.82
C ARG A 388 -14.05 11.90 -13.91
N ILE A 389 -13.43 10.81 -14.37
CA ILE A 389 -13.24 9.58 -13.59
C ILE A 389 -11.77 9.46 -13.20
N GLY A 390 -11.48 9.86 -11.97
CA GLY A 390 -10.22 9.59 -11.28
C GLY A 390 -10.05 8.09 -11.03
N LEU A 391 -8.86 7.57 -11.34
CA LEU A 391 -8.51 6.16 -11.20
C LEU A 391 -7.48 6.02 -10.09
N ILE A 392 -7.74 5.11 -9.14
CA ILE A 392 -6.77 4.69 -8.12
C ILE A 392 -6.69 3.16 -8.09
N ASP A 393 -5.71 2.62 -7.37
CA ASP A 393 -5.57 1.18 -7.12
C ASP A 393 -5.42 0.32 -8.39
N PHE A 394 -4.70 0.84 -9.40
CA PHE A 394 -4.50 0.19 -10.71
C PHE A 394 -3.14 -0.51 -10.85
N GLN A 395 -2.30 -0.51 -9.81
CA GLN A 395 -0.94 -1.05 -9.86
C GLN A 395 -0.88 -2.57 -10.06
N ASP A 396 -1.95 -3.29 -9.72
CA ASP A 396 -2.04 -4.75 -9.90
C ASP A 396 -2.55 -5.13 -11.31
N ALA A 397 -2.51 -4.18 -12.25
CA ALA A 397 -2.96 -4.38 -13.62
C ALA A 397 -2.15 -5.47 -14.34
N VAL A 398 -2.86 -6.21 -15.20
CA VAL A 398 -2.38 -7.39 -15.91
C VAL A 398 -2.79 -7.31 -17.39
N LEU A 399 -2.18 -8.13 -18.25
CA LEU A 399 -2.62 -8.31 -19.63
C LEU A 399 -3.70 -9.39 -19.69
N GLY A 400 -4.96 -8.97 -19.68
CA GLY A 400 -6.12 -9.85 -19.61
C GLY A 400 -7.20 -9.51 -20.63
N HIS A 401 -8.33 -10.20 -20.49
CA HIS A 401 -9.50 -9.97 -21.33
C HIS A 401 -10.33 -8.76 -20.82
N PRO A 402 -10.78 -7.84 -21.71
CA PRO A 402 -11.47 -6.60 -21.33
C PRO A 402 -12.74 -6.79 -20.50
N ALA A 403 -13.42 -7.93 -20.63
CA ALA A 403 -14.67 -8.16 -19.90
C ALA A 403 -14.47 -8.29 -18.37
N TYR A 404 -13.25 -8.54 -17.88
CA TYR A 404 -13.00 -8.62 -16.45
C TYR A 404 -13.28 -7.28 -15.75
N ASP A 405 -12.75 -6.17 -16.27
CA ASP A 405 -12.98 -4.84 -15.68
C ASP A 405 -14.43 -4.37 -15.85
N VAL A 406 -15.07 -4.74 -16.97
CA VAL A 406 -16.50 -4.43 -17.17
C VAL A 406 -17.34 -5.20 -16.14
N ALA A 407 -17.06 -6.49 -15.90
CA ALA A 407 -17.72 -7.24 -14.85
C ALA A 407 -17.41 -6.67 -13.46
N SER A 408 -16.18 -6.20 -13.21
CA SER A 408 -15.80 -5.57 -11.95
C SER A 408 -16.63 -4.32 -11.64
N LEU A 409 -16.92 -3.49 -12.65
CA LEU A 409 -17.73 -2.29 -12.52
C LEU A 409 -19.22 -2.62 -12.39
N LEU A 410 -19.75 -3.48 -13.26
CA LEU A 410 -21.19 -3.70 -13.39
C LEU A 410 -21.73 -4.71 -12.36
N GLN A 411 -20.85 -5.54 -11.82
CA GLN A 411 -21.13 -6.52 -10.76
C GLN A 411 -20.30 -6.17 -9.50
N ASP A 412 -20.34 -4.90 -9.12
CA ASP A 412 -19.61 -4.36 -7.98
C ASP A 412 -20.08 -4.99 -6.66
N ALA A 413 -19.16 -5.62 -5.92
CA ALA A 413 -19.47 -6.29 -4.67
C ALA A 413 -20.02 -5.34 -3.57
N ARG A 414 -19.73 -4.04 -3.66
CA ARG A 414 -20.01 -3.08 -2.59
C ARG A 414 -21.32 -2.31 -2.77
N VAL A 415 -21.83 -2.24 -3.99
CA VAL A 415 -23.06 -1.50 -4.31
C VAL A 415 -24.03 -2.36 -5.13
N ASP A 416 -25.32 -2.24 -4.87
CA ASP A 416 -26.31 -3.04 -5.58
C ASP A 416 -26.68 -2.41 -6.93
N ALA A 417 -26.19 -3.02 -8.03
CA ALA A 417 -26.63 -2.74 -9.38
C ALA A 417 -27.76 -3.70 -9.80
N SER A 418 -28.92 -3.14 -10.16
CA SER A 418 -30.03 -3.94 -10.69
C SER A 418 -29.65 -4.56 -12.05
N ALA A 419 -30.24 -5.72 -12.38
CA ALA A 419 -29.96 -6.39 -13.66
C ALA A 419 -30.31 -5.51 -14.88
N GLU A 420 -31.36 -4.69 -14.79
CA GLU A 420 -31.71 -3.72 -15.84
C GLU A 420 -30.64 -2.64 -16.00
N PHE A 421 -30.07 -2.16 -14.89
CA PHE A 421 -29.00 -1.18 -14.90
C PHE A 421 -27.70 -1.76 -15.50
N GLU A 422 -27.32 -2.97 -15.09
CA GLU A 422 -26.20 -3.72 -15.65
C GLU A 422 -26.35 -3.88 -17.18
N LEU A 423 -27.51 -4.36 -17.66
CA LEU A 423 -27.76 -4.55 -19.09
C LEU A 423 -27.68 -3.24 -19.89
N ARG A 424 -28.19 -2.13 -19.33
CA ARG A 424 -28.08 -0.81 -19.97
C ARG A 424 -26.63 -0.36 -20.11
N LEU A 425 -25.81 -0.55 -19.06
CA LEU A 425 -24.40 -0.19 -19.08
C LEU A 425 -23.57 -1.12 -19.99
N LEU A 426 -23.90 -2.41 -20.05
CA LEU A 426 -23.30 -3.35 -21.00
C LEU A 426 -23.61 -2.95 -22.45
N GLY A 427 -24.85 -2.53 -22.72
CA GLY A 427 -25.26 -1.98 -24.02
C GLY A 427 -24.52 -0.67 -24.37
N LEU A 428 -24.31 0.21 -23.39
CA LEU A 428 -23.47 1.40 -23.54
C LEU A 428 -22.03 1.02 -23.91
N TYR A 429 -21.41 0.10 -23.17
CA TYR A 429 -20.05 -0.37 -23.45
C TYR A 429 -19.93 -0.91 -24.89
N ALA A 430 -20.85 -1.79 -25.29
CA ALA A 430 -20.87 -2.38 -26.63
C ALA A 430 -21.00 -1.31 -27.73
N ARG A 431 -21.86 -0.31 -27.53
CA ARG A 431 -22.00 0.82 -28.46
C ARG A 431 -20.69 1.61 -28.58
N GLU A 432 -20.07 1.96 -27.46
CA GLU A 432 -18.81 2.72 -27.44
C GLU A 432 -17.65 1.94 -28.08
N ARG A 433 -17.61 0.61 -27.92
CA ARG A 433 -16.67 -0.27 -28.61
C ARG A 433 -16.92 -0.30 -30.11
N ARG A 434 -18.17 -0.43 -30.56
CA ARG A 434 -18.53 -0.44 -31.99
C ARG A 434 -18.22 0.86 -32.72
N LEU A 435 -18.26 1.99 -32.02
CA LEU A 435 -17.84 3.27 -32.58
C LEU A 435 -16.34 3.33 -32.91
N ARG A 436 -15.53 2.48 -32.27
CA ARG A 436 -14.06 2.42 -32.42
C ARG A 436 -13.63 1.23 -33.28
N ASP A 437 -14.38 0.14 -33.20
CA ASP A 437 -14.13 -1.11 -33.91
C ASP A 437 -15.46 -1.68 -34.42
N ALA A 438 -15.73 -1.50 -35.71
CA ALA A 438 -16.97 -1.95 -36.34
C ALA A 438 -17.16 -3.48 -36.28
N GLU A 439 -16.07 -4.23 -36.17
CA GLU A 439 -16.06 -5.69 -36.11
C GLU A 439 -16.11 -6.23 -34.68
N PHE A 440 -16.39 -5.38 -33.68
CA PHE A 440 -16.46 -5.78 -32.28
C PHE A 440 -17.43 -6.96 -32.05
N ASP A 441 -16.86 -8.12 -31.72
CA ASP A 441 -17.60 -9.35 -31.44
C ASP A 441 -18.33 -9.29 -30.10
N MET A 442 -19.59 -8.87 -30.16
CA MET A 442 -20.46 -8.80 -28.98
C MET A 442 -20.80 -10.20 -28.43
N GLN A 443 -20.85 -11.23 -29.28
CA GLN A 443 -21.23 -12.58 -28.83
C GLN A 443 -20.09 -13.22 -28.04
N GLY A 444 -18.86 -13.16 -28.57
CA GLY A 444 -17.65 -13.57 -27.86
C GLY A 444 -17.48 -12.76 -26.56
N PHE A 445 -17.67 -11.44 -26.63
CA PHE A 445 -17.59 -10.60 -25.43
C PHE A 445 -18.63 -10.96 -24.36
N ALA A 446 -19.88 -11.25 -24.73
CA ALA A 446 -20.92 -11.66 -23.79
C ALA A 446 -20.60 -13.00 -23.11
N ARG A 447 -20.03 -13.96 -23.86
CA ARG A 447 -19.51 -15.20 -23.29
C ARG A 447 -18.41 -14.91 -22.27
N ALA A 448 -17.40 -14.13 -22.65
CA ALA A 448 -16.28 -13.81 -21.78
C ALA A 448 -16.71 -13.02 -20.53
N TYR A 449 -17.68 -12.12 -20.67
CA TYR A 449 -18.28 -11.37 -19.57
C TYR A 449 -18.95 -12.29 -18.54
N ALA A 450 -19.76 -13.25 -18.98
CA ALA A 450 -20.37 -14.22 -18.08
C ALA A 450 -19.32 -15.09 -17.36
N VAL A 451 -18.34 -15.62 -18.11
CA VAL A 451 -17.28 -16.48 -17.54
C VAL A 451 -16.44 -15.72 -16.51
N LEU A 452 -15.93 -14.53 -16.85
CA LEU A 452 -15.06 -13.74 -15.97
C LEU A 452 -15.84 -13.10 -14.82
N GLY A 453 -17.11 -12.73 -15.03
CA GLY A 453 -18.00 -12.31 -13.96
C GLY A 453 -18.23 -13.42 -12.93
N ALA A 454 -18.49 -14.66 -13.38
CA ALA A 454 -18.61 -15.82 -12.50
C ALA A 454 -17.29 -16.14 -11.78
N GLN A 455 -16.15 -16.09 -12.48
CA GLN A 455 -14.83 -16.36 -11.90
C GLN A 455 -14.53 -15.34 -10.81
N ARG A 456 -14.77 -14.05 -11.09
CA ARG A 456 -14.55 -12.97 -10.12
C ARG A 456 -15.48 -13.10 -8.91
N ALA A 457 -16.78 -13.37 -9.12
CA ALA A 457 -17.70 -13.58 -8.01
C ALA A 457 -17.25 -14.75 -7.12
N THR A 458 -16.86 -15.87 -7.74
CA THR A 458 -16.30 -17.05 -7.06
C THR A 458 -15.07 -16.72 -6.22
N LYS A 459 -14.10 -16.01 -6.82
CA LYS A 459 -12.92 -15.49 -6.12
C LYS A 459 -13.30 -14.65 -4.91
N ILE A 460 -14.19 -13.67 -5.07
CA ILE A 460 -14.57 -12.74 -4.00
C ILE A 460 -15.27 -13.47 -2.84
N LEU A 461 -16.16 -14.43 -3.12
CA LEU A 461 -16.78 -15.27 -2.08
C LEU A 461 -15.70 -15.95 -1.21
N GLY A 462 -14.66 -16.50 -1.84
CA GLY A 462 -13.50 -17.07 -1.16
C GLY A 462 -12.68 -16.05 -0.37
N ILE A 463 -12.36 -14.89 -0.96
CA ILE A 463 -11.60 -13.81 -0.31
C ILE A 463 -12.33 -13.31 0.94
N PHE A 464 -13.62 -13.03 0.86
CA PHE A 464 -14.39 -12.48 1.98
C PHE A 464 -14.55 -13.51 3.11
N ALA A 465 -14.73 -14.79 2.77
CA ALA A 465 -14.68 -15.87 3.76
C ALA A 465 -13.31 -15.96 4.45
N ARG A 466 -12.22 -15.80 3.71
CA ARG A 466 -10.85 -15.79 4.27
C ARG A 466 -10.61 -14.58 5.17
N LEU A 467 -11.02 -13.39 4.74
CA LEU A 467 -10.87 -12.14 5.51
C LEU A 467 -11.63 -12.21 6.84
N ASP A 468 -12.83 -12.76 6.85
CA ASP A 468 -13.55 -13.04 8.09
C ASP A 468 -12.76 -14.03 8.96
N ARG A 469 -12.42 -15.19 8.39
CA ARG A 469 -11.98 -16.31 9.22
C ARG A 469 -10.53 -16.25 9.68
N ARG A 470 -9.63 -15.74 8.84
CA ARG A 470 -8.20 -15.60 9.14
C ARG A 470 -7.88 -14.23 9.74
N ASP A 471 -8.49 -13.18 9.20
CA ASP A 471 -8.10 -11.79 9.50
C ASP A 471 -9.08 -11.07 10.45
N GLY A 472 -10.15 -11.74 10.89
CA GLY A 472 -11.10 -11.21 11.88
C GLY A 472 -11.94 -10.05 11.37
N LYS A 473 -12.27 -10.02 10.08
CA LYS A 473 -13.02 -8.93 9.42
C LYS A 473 -14.44 -9.36 8.98
N PRO A 474 -15.40 -9.53 9.92
CA PRO A 474 -16.74 -10.05 9.61
C PRO A 474 -17.60 -9.10 8.75
N GLY A 475 -17.26 -7.80 8.71
CA GLY A 475 -18.02 -6.82 7.93
C GLY A 475 -18.11 -7.16 6.44
N TYR A 476 -17.15 -7.90 5.89
CA TYR A 476 -17.17 -8.34 4.49
C TYR A 476 -18.26 -9.36 4.18
N LEU A 477 -18.75 -10.11 5.18
CA LEU A 477 -19.81 -11.11 4.98
C LEU A 477 -21.15 -10.47 4.58
N ALA A 478 -21.37 -9.21 4.95
CA ALA A 478 -22.58 -8.46 4.59
C ALA A 478 -22.74 -8.29 3.06
N HIS A 479 -21.67 -8.42 2.30
CA HIS A 479 -21.69 -8.31 0.84
C HIS A 479 -22.00 -9.63 0.12
N LEU A 480 -21.91 -10.78 0.81
CA LEU A 480 -22.03 -12.10 0.16
C LEU A 480 -23.35 -12.29 -0.58
N PRO A 481 -24.55 -11.98 -0.03
CA PRO A 481 -25.80 -12.24 -0.73
C PRO A 481 -25.88 -11.59 -2.12
N ARG A 482 -25.27 -10.41 -2.27
CA ARG A 482 -25.18 -9.70 -3.55
C ARG A 482 -24.27 -10.44 -4.54
N ILE A 483 -23.10 -10.85 -4.09
CA ILE A 483 -22.12 -11.58 -4.90
C ILE A 483 -22.69 -12.94 -5.34
N GLU A 484 -23.42 -13.61 -4.46
CA GLU A 484 -24.14 -14.86 -4.76
C GLU A 484 -25.19 -14.63 -5.87
N GLY A 485 -25.93 -13.52 -5.80
CA GLY A 485 -26.86 -13.10 -6.87
C GLY A 485 -26.16 -12.89 -8.21
N TYR A 486 -24.99 -12.24 -8.23
CA TYR A 486 -24.20 -12.04 -9.46
C TYR A 486 -23.66 -13.35 -10.02
N LEU A 487 -23.16 -14.23 -9.15
CA LEU A 487 -22.72 -15.56 -9.53
C LEU A 487 -23.88 -16.36 -10.18
N ALA A 488 -25.04 -16.39 -9.54
CA ALA A 488 -26.22 -17.11 -10.06
C ALA A 488 -26.64 -16.59 -11.45
N ARG A 489 -26.64 -15.26 -11.66
CA ARG A 489 -26.92 -14.67 -12.98
C ARG A 489 -25.92 -15.10 -14.04
N ASN A 490 -24.62 -15.08 -13.73
CA ASN A 490 -23.59 -15.49 -14.68
C ASN A 490 -23.66 -16.99 -14.98
N LEU A 491 -23.89 -17.85 -13.96
CA LEU A 491 -24.02 -19.30 -14.13
C LEU A 491 -25.19 -19.72 -15.04
N ALA A 492 -26.18 -18.84 -15.25
CA ALA A 492 -27.25 -19.09 -16.21
C ALA A 492 -26.76 -19.11 -17.68
N HIS A 493 -25.57 -18.59 -17.97
CA HIS A 493 -25.03 -18.56 -19.32
C HIS A 493 -24.58 -19.97 -19.78
N PRO A 494 -24.90 -20.41 -21.03
CA PRO A 494 -24.59 -21.77 -21.50
C PRO A 494 -23.10 -22.16 -21.45
N ALA A 495 -22.19 -21.20 -21.59
CA ALA A 495 -20.74 -21.43 -21.50
C ALA A 495 -20.26 -21.87 -20.11
N LEU A 496 -21.10 -21.73 -19.08
CA LEU A 496 -20.82 -22.12 -17.70
C LEU A 496 -21.60 -23.38 -17.29
N SER A 497 -22.14 -24.17 -18.22
CA SER A 497 -22.98 -25.33 -17.90
C SER A 497 -22.28 -26.36 -16.99
N GLY A 498 -21.02 -26.70 -17.28
CA GLY A 498 -20.21 -27.61 -16.44
C GLY A 498 -19.94 -27.03 -15.05
N VAL A 499 -19.63 -25.73 -14.98
CA VAL A 499 -19.44 -25.01 -13.71
C VAL A 499 -20.75 -25.01 -12.92
N ARG A 500 -21.87 -24.60 -13.54
CA ARG A 500 -23.21 -24.59 -12.91
C ARG A 500 -23.59 -25.96 -12.36
N ALA A 501 -23.35 -27.04 -13.11
CA ALA A 501 -23.63 -28.39 -12.65
C ALA A 501 -22.84 -28.74 -11.37
N TRP A 502 -21.57 -28.34 -11.30
CA TRP A 502 -20.76 -28.50 -10.10
C TRP A 502 -21.33 -27.72 -8.90
N TYR A 503 -21.71 -26.45 -9.09
CA TYR A 503 -22.31 -25.63 -8.03
C TYR A 503 -23.65 -26.20 -7.57
N ALA A 504 -24.51 -26.64 -8.48
CA ALA A 504 -25.79 -27.26 -8.14
C ALA A 504 -25.61 -28.53 -7.28
N GLN A 505 -24.60 -29.35 -7.59
CA GLN A 505 -24.32 -30.58 -6.87
C GLN A 505 -23.73 -30.32 -5.46
N HIS A 506 -22.79 -29.38 -5.35
CA HIS A 506 -21.96 -29.23 -4.15
C HIS A 506 -22.31 -28.02 -3.28
N LEU A 507 -22.87 -26.97 -3.87
CA LEU A 507 -23.23 -25.71 -3.21
C LEU A 507 -24.58 -25.18 -3.73
N PRO A 508 -25.68 -25.94 -3.61
CA PRO A 508 -26.96 -25.63 -4.25
C PRO A 508 -27.53 -24.26 -3.88
N ARG A 509 -27.19 -23.72 -2.70
CA ARG A 509 -27.59 -22.36 -2.29
C ARG A 509 -27.11 -21.26 -3.24
N LEU A 510 -26.00 -21.49 -3.95
CA LEU A 510 -25.43 -20.58 -4.94
C LEU A 510 -26.08 -20.72 -6.32
N CYS A 511 -26.98 -21.70 -6.50
CA CYS A 511 -27.70 -21.95 -7.73
C CYS A 511 -29.18 -22.24 -7.43
N PRO A 512 -29.95 -21.25 -6.95
CA PRO A 512 -31.33 -21.46 -6.50
C PRO A 512 -32.31 -21.95 -7.59
N ASP A 513 -31.95 -21.81 -8.87
CA ASP A 513 -32.74 -22.25 -10.04
C ASP A 513 -32.21 -23.55 -10.69
N ALA A 514 -31.42 -24.39 -9.99
CA ALA A 514 -30.90 -25.67 -10.50
C ALA A 514 -31.68 -26.91 -10.09
#